data_AF-A0A939VXF1-F1
#
_entry.id   AF-A0A939VXF1-F1
#
_cell.length_a   1.000
_cell.length_b   1.000
_cell.length_c   1.000
_cell.angle_alpha   90.00
_cell.angle_beta   90.00
_cell.angle_gamma   90.00
#
_symmetry.space_group_name_H-M   'P 1'
#
loop_
_entity.id
_entity.type
_entity.pdbx_description
1 polymer ?
#
loop_
_entity_poly.entity_id
_entity_poly.type
_entity_poly.pdbx_seq_one_letter_code
_entity_poly.pdbx_strand_id
1 'polypeptide(L)'
;MFKKIIAKYKERYVIDKLDLADSGETNRLNLLVLGPALFFFGVLDLIIVIAFHFNHLRDYVVSLIYFGIYTVFGAYVYIYSKWVKVIPRNKAYIWKTIPVYNIVNITLWAGVYNFYKLNQPFNGVLVFCLVGLIAVCVFSFSPLYFLLALSLAMSAMIPGIYNSFGVTALLDCILLTIMMFVLSLYKRRVEKKYIMMLRKQKLSLEAKTFGNFTLIYNNKVINFSRSKSLELMGYLIYKRGTSVQSKELISVLWGDRADSARYGSSLRNLIVDVKHTMSELEIQNFFIAEYNNFRINPESIKCDYYDFLEGDTAALKSFAGEFMSQFSWAEEVAGFLEQKALGK
;
A
#
# COMPACT_ATOMS: atom_id res chain seq x y z
N MET A 1 -34.10 12.47 1.00
CA MET A 1 -32.98 12.76 0.07
C MET A 1 -31.61 12.37 0.65
N PHE A 2 -31.26 12.87 1.84
CA PHE A 2 -29.94 12.67 2.48
C PHE A 2 -29.52 11.20 2.68
N LYS A 3 -30.44 10.33 3.14
CA LYS A 3 -30.17 8.87 3.28
C LYS A 3 -29.74 8.20 1.97
N LYS A 4 -30.34 8.58 0.83
CA LYS A 4 -29.99 8.04 -0.50
C LYS A 4 -28.59 8.50 -0.92
N ILE A 5 -28.21 9.74 -0.61
CA ILE A 5 -26.87 10.27 -0.89
C ILE A 5 -25.82 9.52 -0.07
N ILE A 6 -26.07 9.33 1.23
CA ILE A 6 -25.16 8.57 2.11
C ILE A 6 -25.00 7.13 1.62
N ALA A 7 -26.10 6.46 1.25
CA ALA A 7 -26.03 5.09 0.74
C ALA A 7 -25.16 5.00 -0.53
N LYS A 8 -25.39 5.91 -1.49
CA LYS A 8 -24.62 6.01 -2.73
C LYS A 8 -23.13 6.32 -2.47
N TYR A 9 -22.83 7.13 -1.45
CA TYR A 9 -21.46 7.40 -1.02
C TYR A 9 -20.80 6.14 -0.45
N LYS A 10 -21.48 5.46 0.48
CA LYS A 10 -20.98 4.22 1.10
C LYS A 10 -20.66 3.17 0.03
N GLU A 11 -21.57 2.96 -0.90
CA GLU A 11 -21.40 2.02 -2.00
C GLU A 11 -20.20 2.37 -2.89
N ARG A 12 -19.91 3.65 -3.15
CA ARG A 12 -18.82 4.05 -4.07
C ARG A 12 -17.45 4.19 -3.43
N TYR A 13 -17.36 4.53 -2.14
CA TYR A 13 -16.10 4.99 -1.55
C TYR A 13 -15.72 4.27 -0.24
N VAL A 14 -16.66 3.59 0.41
CA VAL A 14 -16.33 2.82 1.62
C VAL A 14 -15.73 1.48 1.20
N ILE A 15 -14.60 1.18 1.81
CA ILE A 15 -13.80 -0.05 1.65
C ILE A 15 -13.71 -0.66 3.05
N ASP A 16 -13.70 -1.98 3.14
CA ASP A 16 -13.55 -2.66 4.42
C ASP A 16 -12.21 -2.29 5.08
N LYS A 17 -12.19 -2.23 6.41
CA LYS A 17 -10.98 -1.84 7.15
C LYS A 17 -9.86 -2.87 7.00
N LEU A 18 -10.20 -4.15 6.84
CA LEU A 18 -9.25 -5.23 6.63
C LEU A 18 -8.55 -5.06 5.27
N ASP A 19 -9.31 -4.74 4.24
CA ASP A 19 -8.82 -4.50 2.88
C ASP A 19 -7.94 -3.23 2.78
N LEU A 20 -8.05 -2.32 3.75
CA LEU A 20 -7.25 -1.10 3.82
C LEU A 20 -5.99 -1.22 4.70
N ALA A 21 -5.74 -2.39 5.29
CA ALA A 21 -4.61 -2.56 6.19
C ALA A 21 -3.27 -2.21 5.52
N ASP A 22 -3.10 -2.60 4.26
CA ASP A 22 -1.89 -2.35 3.47
C ASP A 22 -1.75 -0.86 3.13
N SER A 23 -2.84 -0.18 2.77
CA SER A 23 -2.86 1.29 2.63
C SER A 23 -2.46 2.00 3.92
N GLY A 24 -2.88 1.46 5.08
CA GLY A 24 -2.46 1.95 6.40
C GLY A 24 -0.97 1.76 6.65
N GLU A 25 -0.41 0.63 6.21
CA GLU A 25 1.03 0.39 6.31
C GLU A 25 1.84 1.32 5.41
N THR A 26 1.37 1.55 4.17
CA THR A 26 1.97 2.54 3.27
C THR A 26 1.97 3.94 3.90
N ASN A 27 0.87 4.35 4.53
CA ASN A 27 0.81 5.62 5.27
C ASN A 27 1.86 5.66 6.38
N ARG A 28 2.00 4.61 7.18
CA ARG A 28 2.99 4.51 8.26
C ARG A 28 4.42 4.65 7.73
N LEU A 29 4.72 3.98 6.61
CA LEU A 29 6.05 4.04 5.98
C LEU A 29 6.35 5.44 5.45
N ASN A 30 5.39 6.09 4.78
CA ASN A 30 5.53 7.47 4.32
C ASN A 30 5.78 8.43 5.50
N LEU A 31 5.04 8.26 6.60
CA LEU A 31 5.23 9.05 7.82
C LEU A 31 6.55 8.77 8.53
N LEU A 32 7.08 7.54 8.45
CA LEU A 32 8.38 7.19 9.00
C LEU A 32 9.52 7.94 8.31
N VAL A 33 9.37 8.21 7.00
CA VAL A 33 10.32 9.01 6.21
C VAL A 33 10.10 10.51 6.44
N LEU A 34 8.83 10.95 6.48
CA LEU A 34 8.48 12.37 6.64
C LEU A 34 8.79 12.93 8.03
N GLY A 35 8.60 12.12 9.09
CA GLY A 35 8.79 12.56 10.48
C GLY A 35 10.19 13.13 10.77
N PRO A 36 11.29 12.41 10.46
CA PRO A 36 12.65 12.92 10.61
C PRO A 36 12.91 14.16 9.78
N ALA A 37 12.42 14.21 8.53
CA ALA A 37 12.60 15.39 7.68
C ALA A 37 11.97 16.64 8.30
N LEU A 38 10.74 16.54 8.82
CA LEU A 38 10.08 17.64 9.52
C LEU A 38 10.76 18.01 10.84
N PHE A 39 11.26 17.02 11.57
CA PHE A 39 12.01 17.26 12.80
C PHE A 39 13.29 18.05 12.52
N PHE A 40 14.12 17.60 11.58
CA PHE A 40 15.36 18.29 11.23
C PHE A 40 15.11 19.67 10.65
N PHE A 41 14.09 19.81 9.80
CA PHE A 41 13.68 21.11 9.27
C PHE A 41 13.30 22.08 10.40
N GLY A 42 12.44 21.65 11.33
CA GLY A 42 12.05 22.47 12.48
C GLY A 42 13.23 22.86 13.38
N VAL A 43 14.14 21.93 13.67
CA VAL A 43 15.34 22.21 14.49
C VAL A 43 16.28 23.19 13.77
N LEU A 44 16.52 22.99 12.48
CA LEU A 44 17.38 23.84 11.68
C LEU A 44 16.83 25.27 11.62
N ASP A 45 15.54 25.43 11.36
CA ASP A 45 14.90 26.76 11.33
C ASP A 45 14.91 27.44 12.69
N LEU A 46 14.71 26.69 13.78
CA LEU A 46 14.86 27.22 15.15
C LEU A 46 16.28 27.74 15.38
N ILE A 47 17.30 26.97 15.00
CA ILE A 47 18.71 27.37 15.13
C ILE A 47 18.98 28.63 14.31
N ILE A 48 18.50 28.70 13.08
CA ILE A 48 18.67 29.86 12.21
C ILE A 48 18.02 31.10 12.84
N VAL A 49 16.75 31.01 13.26
CA VAL A 49 16.05 32.16 13.88
C VAL A 49 16.77 32.60 15.15
N ILE A 50 17.23 31.67 15.98
CA ILE A 50 17.94 32.00 17.22
C ILE A 50 19.31 32.64 16.93
N ALA A 51 20.07 32.10 15.98
CA ALA A 51 21.41 32.57 15.65
C ALA A 51 21.39 33.96 14.99
N PHE A 52 20.48 34.19 14.04
CA PHE A 52 20.41 35.45 13.30
C PHE A 52 19.70 36.56 14.09
N HIS A 53 18.80 36.22 15.02
CA HIS A 53 18.00 37.20 15.76
C HIS A 53 18.19 37.15 17.28
N PHE A 54 19.36 36.70 17.75
CA PHE A 54 19.66 36.51 19.18
C PHE A 54 19.34 37.72 20.06
N ASN A 55 19.67 38.94 19.60
CA ASN A 55 19.45 40.18 20.34
C ASN A 55 17.98 40.66 20.36
N HIS A 56 17.14 40.13 19.46
CA HIS A 56 15.75 40.55 19.25
C HIS A 56 14.77 39.37 19.30
N LEU A 57 15.08 38.31 20.05
CA LEU A 57 14.29 37.08 20.11
C LEU A 57 12.82 37.30 20.47
N ARG A 58 12.51 38.34 21.26
CA ARG A 58 11.12 38.68 21.63
C ARG A 58 10.24 39.00 20.42
N ASP A 59 10.83 39.58 19.38
CA ASP A 59 10.10 39.96 18.17
C ASP A 59 9.80 38.75 17.27
N TYR A 60 10.52 37.64 17.47
CA TYR A 60 10.42 36.40 16.70
C TYR A 60 9.76 35.23 17.45
N VAL A 61 9.13 35.50 18.60
CA VAL A 61 8.45 34.46 19.42
C VAL A 61 7.42 33.68 18.61
N VAL A 62 6.68 34.35 17.73
CA VAL A 62 5.68 33.75 16.84
C VAL A 62 6.32 32.71 15.90
N SER A 63 7.46 33.04 15.30
CA SER A 63 8.23 32.13 14.45
C SER A 63 8.84 30.97 15.24
N LEU A 64 9.35 31.23 16.45
CA LEU A 64 9.89 30.18 17.32
C LEU A 64 8.81 29.17 17.73
N ILE A 65 7.60 29.63 18.06
CA ILE A 65 6.47 28.75 18.36
C ILE A 65 6.11 27.92 17.12
N TYR A 66 6.05 28.55 15.95
CA TYR A 66 5.76 27.87 14.68
C TYR A 66 6.74 26.72 14.43
N PHE A 67 8.05 26.98 14.39
CA PHE A 67 9.06 25.94 14.14
C PHE A 67 9.18 24.93 15.29
N GLY A 68 8.90 25.36 16.53
CA GLY A 68 8.78 24.48 17.69
C GLY A 68 7.67 23.44 17.53
N ILE A 69 6.49 23.84 17.05
CA ILE A 69 5.38 22.93 16.76
C ILE A 69 5.80 21.89 15.70
N TYR A 70 6.44 22.32 14.60
CA TYR A 70 6.93 21.39 13.57
C TYR A 70 7.94 20.39 14.11
N THR A 71 8.86 20.85 14.97
CA THR A 71 9.86 19.99 15.61
C THR A 71 9.20 18.93 16.48
N VAL A 72 8.32 19.33 17.40
CA VAL A 72 7.62 18.41 18.30
C VAL A 72 6.74 17.44 17.50
N PHE A 73 6.03 17.92 16.48
CA PHE A 73 5.18 17.07 15.65
C PHE A 73 5.97 16.10 14.76
N GLY A 74 7.10 16.52 14.20
CA GLY A 74 8.01 15.65 13.45
C GLY A 74 8.48 14.48 14.30
N ALA A 75 8.88 14.75 15.55
CA ALA A 75 9.25 13.72 16.52
C ALA A 75 8.06 12.80 16.86
N TYR A 76 6.90 13.38 17.17
CA TYR A 76 5.67 12.62 17.46
C TYR A 76 5.33 11.65 16.32
N VAL A 77 5.31 12.13 15.07
CA VAL A 77 4.96 11.32 13.90
C VAL A 77 5.95 10.17 13.71
N TYR A 78 7.25 10.42 13.91
CA TYR A 78 8.27 9.39 13.79
C TYR A 78 8.15 8.31 14.87
N ILE A 79 8.02 8.73 16.14
CA ILE A 79 7.90 7.83 17.29
C ILE A 79 6.63 6.99 17.16
N TYR A 80 5.50 7.63 16.84
CA TYR A 80 4.22 6.95 16.67
C TYR A 80 4.29 5.94 15.50
N SER A 81 4.90 6.31 14.37
CA SER A 81 5.07 5.41 13.22
C SER A 81 5.91 4.17 13.52
N LYS A 82 6.84 4.25 14.49
CA LYS A 82 7.57 3.08 15.00
C LYS A 82 6.74 2.25 15.97
N TRP A 83 6.03 2.90 16.89
CA TRP A 83 5.22 2.24 17.91
C TRP A 83 4.10 1.39 17.32
N VAL A 84 3.43 1.90 16.27
CA VAL A 84 2.28 1.27 15.61
C VAL A 84 2.67 0.21 14.58
N LYS A 85 3.92 -0.30 14.60
CA LYS A 85 4.39 -1.31 13.63
C LYS A 85 3.57 -2.60 13.71
N VAL A 86 3.37 -3.13 14.92
CA VAL A 86 2.70 -4.42 15.16
C VAL A 86 1.29 -4.17 15.69
N ILE A 87 0.32 -4.07 14.78
CA ILE A 87 -1.10 -3.94 15.12
C ILE A 87 -1.90 -4.99 14.33
N PRO A 88 -2.92 -5.62 14.94
CA PRO A 88 -3.83 -6.52 14.23
C PRO A 88 -4.39 -5.93 12.93
N ARG A 89 -4.45 -6.72 11.86
CA ARG A 89 -4.77 -6.26 10.49
C ARG A 89 -6.10 -5.48 10.42
N ASN A 90 -7.13 -5.92 11.17
CA ASN A 90 -8.44 -5.25 11.22
C ASN A 90 -8.44 -3.83 11.80
N LYS A 91 -7.43 -3.49 12.61
CA LYS A 91 -7.25 -2.18 13.25
C LYS A 91 -6.13 -1.36 12.62
N ALA A 92 -5.27 -2.01 11.82
CA ALA A 92 -4.07 -1.41 11.25
C ALA A 92 -4.35 -0.11 10.50
N TYR A 93 -5.35 -0.08 9.60
CA TYR A 93 -5.66 1.13 8.82
C TYR A 93 -5.94 2.35 9.68
N ILE A 94 -6.80 2.21 10.69
CA ILE A 94 -7.20 3.34 11.54
C ILE A 94 -5.99 3.85 12.31
N TRP A 95 -5.34 2.97 13.08
CA TRP A 95 -4.26 3.37 13.98
C TRP A 95 -3.07 3.96 13.24
N LYS A 96 -2.72 3.40 12.07
CA LYS A 96 -1.59 3.87 11.25
C LYS A 96 -1.91 5.16 10.47
N THR A 97 -3.17 5.50 10.28
CA THR A 97 -3.58 6.71 9.54
C THR A 97 -3.88 7.91 10.46
N ILE A 98 -4.06 7.72 11.77
CA ILE A 98 -4.27 8.83 12.72
C ILE A 98 -3.21 9.95 12.58
N PRO A 99 -1.90 9.68 12.52
CA PRO A 99 -0.91 10.74 12.40
C PRO A 99 -0.99 11.48 11.06
N VAL A 100 -1.49 10.84 9.99
CA VAL A 100 -1.74 11.51 8.70
C VAL A 100 -2.80 12.60 8.87
N TYR A 101 -3.89 12.31 9.58
CA TYR A 101 -4.91 13.34 9.82
C TYR A 101 -4.37 14.46 10.69
N ASN A 102 -3.59 14.13 11.73
CA ASN A 102 -3.00 15.15 12.60
C ASN A 102 -2.04 16.07 11.82
N ILE A 103 -1.13 15.50 11.05
CA ILE A 103 -0.12 16.28 10.32
C ILE A 103 -0.77 17.17 9.24
N VAL A 104 -1.75 16.65 8.50
CA VAL A 104 -2.46 17.43 7.48
C VAL A 104 -3.24 18.57 8.15
N ASN A 105 -3.97 18.31 9.23
CA ASN A 105 -4.71 19.38 9.92
C ASN A 105 -3.78 20.46 10.48
N ILE A 106 -2.71 20.07 11.17
CA ILE A 106 -1.78 21.03 11.80
C ILE A 106 -1.09 21.88 10.75
N THR A 107 -0.65 21.28 9.65
CA THR A 107 0.02 22.03 8.57
C THR A 107 -0.94 22.91 7.78
N LEU A 108 -2.21 22.52 7.61
CA LEU A 108 -3.24 23.42 7.07
C LEU A 108 -3.47 24.63 8.00
N TRP A 109 -3.61 24.40 9.31
CA TRP A 109 -3.75 25.48 10.29
C TRP A 109 -2.49 26.34 10.45
N ALA A 110 -1.30 25.77 10.21
CA ALA A 110 -0.05 26.50 10.12
C ALA A 110 -0.08 27.49 8.94
N GLY A 111 -0.71 27.13 7.82
CA GLY A 111 -1.00 28.06 6.72
C GLY A 111 -1.88 29.24 7.15
N VAL A 112 -2.96 28.98 7.90
CA VAL A 112 -3.82 30.02 8.48
C VAL A 112 -3.04 30.91 9.45
N TYR A 113 -2.18 30.32 10.27
CA TYR A 113 -1.34 31.03 11.23
C TYR A 113 -0.33 31.95 10.54
N ASN A 114 0.37 31.46 9.51
CA ASN A 114 1.29 32.27 8.71
C ASN A 114 0.57 33.45 8.05
N PHE A 115 -0.66 33.21 7.59
CA PHE A 115 -1.48 34.24 6.97
C PHE A 115 -1.77 35.40 7.93
N TYR A 116 -2.30 35.11 9.12
CA TYR A 116 -2.81 36.16 10.03
C TYR A 116 -1.82 36.62 11.09
N LYS A 117 -0.96 35.73 11.61
CA LYS A 117 -0.08 36.03 12.75
C LYS A 117 1.32 36.45 12.34
N LEU A 118 1.85 35.87 11.27
CA LEU A 118 3.13 36.30 10.70
C LEU A 118 2.97 37.37 9.62
N ASN A 119 1.72 37.74 9.26
CA ASN A 119 1.41 38.69 8.20
C ASN A 119 2.08 38.33 6.86
N GLN A 120 2.13 37.01 6.55
CA GLN A 120 2.72 36.46 5.34
C GLN A 120 1.64 35.76 4.50
N PRO A 121 0.76 36.54 3.82
CA PRO A 121 -0.42 35.98 3.17
C PRO A 121 -0.06 35.03 2.02
N PHE A 122 1.03 35.29 1.29
CA PHE A 122 1.51 34.41 0.23
C PHE A 122 1.94 33.04 0.77
N ASN A 123 2.76 33.03 1.83
CA ASN A 123 3.23 31.80 2.45
C ASN A 123 2.05 31.00 3.05
N GLY A 124 1.07 31.68 3.63
CA GLY A 124 -0.14 31.01 4.15
C GLY A 124 -0.91 30.25 3.08
N VAL A 125 -1.18 30.90 1.93
CA VAL A 125 -1.86 30.27 0.78
C VAL A 125 -1.00 29.14 0.20
N LEU A 126 0.30 29.37 0.02
CA LEU A 126 1.22 28.37 -0.51
C LEU A 126 1.24 27.09 0.35
N VAL A 127 1.35 27.24 1.68
CA VAL A 127 1.30 26.10 2.61
C VAL A 127 -0.03 25.36 2.52
N PHE A 128 -1.17 26.08 2.51
CA PHE A 128 -2.49 25.47 2.36
C PHE A 128 -2.59 24.61 1.09
N CYS A 129 -2.19 25.17 -0.06
CA CYS A 129 -2.27 24.50 -1.35
C CYS A 129 -1.35 23.27 -1.42
N LEU A 130 -0.08 23.42 -1.02
CA LEU A 130 0.91 22.33 -1.10
C LEU A 130 0.57 21.19 -0.15
N VAL A 131 0.14 21.49 1.07
CA VAL A 131 -0.27 20.45 2.03
C VAL A 131 -1.45 19.65 1.49
N GLY A 132 -2.47 20.32 0.95
CA GLY A 132 -3.62 19.65 0.37
C GLY A 132 -3.24 18.76 -0.82
N LEU A 133 -2.38 19.25 -1.71
CA LEU A 133 -1.92 18.48 -2.87
C LEU A 133 -1.04 17.29 -2.47
N ILE A 134 -0.06 17.50 -1.59
CA ILE A 134 0.82 16.45 -1.06
C ILE A 134 -0.01 15.38 -0.36
N ALA A 135 -1.01 15.77 0.43
CA ALA A 135 -1.92 14.83 1.04
C ALA A 135 -2.54 13.91 -0.01
N VAL A 136 -3.24 14.49 -1.00
CA VAL A 136 -3.92 13.75 -2.08
C VAL A 136 -2.95 12.84 -2.84
N CYS A 137 -1.72 13.27 -3.11
CA CYS A 137 -0.74 12.48 -3.85
C CYS A 137 -0.18 11.32 -3.02
N VAL A 138 0.22 11.57 -1.77
CA VAL A 138 1.07 10.65 -1.00
C VAL A 138 0.27 9.68 -0.13
N PHE A 139 -0.83 10.12 0.47
CA PHE A 139 -1.49 9.35 1.53
C PHE A 139 -2.84 8.76 1.11
N SER A 140 -3.19 7.61 1.68
CA SER A 140 -4.51 6.99 1.55
C SER A 140 -5.38 7.32 2.76
N PHE A 141 -6.38 8.19 2.59
CA PHE A 141 -7.25 8.65 3.68
C PHE A 141 -8.72 8.70 3.26
N SER A 142 -9.59 8.95 4.23
CA SER A 142 -11.02 9.19 3.99
C SER A 142 -11.24 10.58 3.39
N PRO A 143 -11.86 10.67 2.19
CA PRO A 143 -12.17 11.95 1.55
C PRO A 143 -13.03 12.88 2.40
N LEU A 144 -13.87 12.35 3.30
CA LEU A 144 -14.75 13.16 4.15
C LEU A 144 -13.97 13.93 5.23
N TYR A 145 -13.04 13.27 5.92
CA TYR A 145 -12.20 13.94 6.92
C TYR A 145 -11.29 14.98 6.29
N PHE A 146 -10.77 14.66 5.10
CA PHE A 146 -9.95 15.59 4.33
C PHE A 146 -10.74 16.81 3.84
N LEU A 147 -11.96 16.61 3.32
CA LEU A 147 -12.83 17.72 2.94
C LEU A 147 -13.13 18.63 4.13
N LEU A 148 -13.47 18.04 5.28
CA LEU A 148 -13.77 18.81 6.49
C LEU A 148 -12.58 19.68 6.89
N ALA A 149 -11.37 19.10 6.93
CA ALA A 149 -10.13 19.83 7.23
C ALA A 149 -9.87 20.98 6.24
N LEU A 150 -9.96 20.70 4.93
CA LEU A 150 -9.78 21.71 3.88
C LEU A 150 -10.81 22.83 3.99
N SER A 151 -12.08 22.50 4.19
CA SER A 151 -13.16 23.49 4.29
C SER A 151 -12.97 24.40 5.50
N LEU A 152 -12.59 23.86 6.66
CA LEU A 152 -12.39 24.65 7.88
C LEU A 152 -11.21 25.62 7.73
N ALA A 153 -10.08 25.14 7.20
CA ALA A 153 -8.91 25.99 6.96
C ALA A 153 -9.20 27.05 5.88
N MET A 154 -9.85 26.67 4.78
CA MET A 154 -10.22 27.62 3.72
C MET A 154 -11.19 28.68 4.25
N SER A 155 -12.25 28.28 4.96
CA SER A 155 -13.21 29.21 5.57
C SER A 155 -12.55 30.23 6.49
N ALA A 156 -11.53 29.82 7.25
CA ALA A 156 -10.76 30.73 8.09
C ALA A 156 -9.94 31.75 7.26
N MET A 157 -9.48 31.37 6.07
CA MET A 157 -8.63 32.22 5.21
C MET A 157 -9.41 33.12 4.25
N ILE A 158 -10.69 32.84 3.96
CA ILE A 158 -11.50 33.59 2.98
C ILE A 158 -11.41 35.12 3.16
N PRO A 159 -11.65 35.69 4.37
CA PRO A 159 -11.63 37.14 4.53
C PRO A 159 -10.24 37.72 4.27
N GLY A 160 -9.21 36.99 4.69
CA GLY A 160 -7.82 37.40 4.53
C GLY A 160 -7.40 37.39 3.06
N ILE A 161 -7.76 36.33 2.33
CA ILE A 161 -7.43 36.19 0.90
C ILE A 161 -8.12 37.28 0.09
N TYR A 162 -9.41 37.54 0.35
CA TYR A 162 -10.15 38.61 -0.32
C TYR A 162 -9.49 39.98 -0.12
N ASN A 163 -9.11 40.31 1.12
CA ASN A 163 -8.50 41.59 1.44
C ASN A 163 -7.07 41.74 0.89
N SER A 164 -6.30 40.64 0.85
CA SER A 164 -4.87 40.68 0.48
C SER A 164 -4.64 40.53 -1.03
N PHE A 165 -5.47 39.75 -1.71
CA PHE A 165 -5.26 39.35 -3.10
C PHE A 165 -6.48 39.59 -4.01
N GLY A 166 -7.60 40.05 -3.46
CA GLY A 166 -8.82 40.33 -4.22
C GLY A 166 -9.66 39.09 -4.56
N VAL A 167 -10.70 39.32 -5.36
CA VAL A 167 -11.73 38.32 -5.71
C VAL A 167 -11.17 37.19 -6.57
N THR A 168 -10.29 37.49 -7.52
CA THR A 168 -9.74 36.50 -8.45
C THR A 168 -8.98 35.40 -7.71
N ALA A 169 -8.07 35.80 -6.82
CA ALA A 169 -7.32 34.86 -5.99
C ALA A 169 -8.21 34.03 -5.06
N LEU A 170 -9.27 34.63 -4.52
CA LEU A 170 -10.26 33.91 -3.72
C LEU A 170 -10.96 32.82 -4.55
N LEU A 171 -11.41 33.16 -5.76
CA LEU A 171 -12.05 32.22 -6.68
C LEU A 171 -11.10 31.08 -7.08
N ASP A 172 -9.82 31.39 -7.34
CA ASP A 172 -8.80 30.38 -7.65
C ASP A 172 -8.54 29.43 -6.47
N CYS A 173 -8.48 29.95 -5.24
CA CYS A 173 -8.32 29.12 -4.03
C CYS A 173 -9.55 28.22 -3.79
N ILE A 174 -10.76 28.73 -4.05
CA ILE A 174 -11.99 27.94 -3.99
C ILE A 174 -11.98 26.85 -5.05
N LEU A 175 -11.63 27.18 -6.30
CA LEU A 175 -11.52 26.23 -7.39
C LEU A 175 -10.51 25.13 -7.07
N LEU A 176 -9.33 25.48 -6.55
CA LEU A 176 -8.30 24.54 -6.15
C LEU A 176 -8.80 23.61 -5.02
N THR A 177 -9.51 24.17 -4.04
CA THR A 177 -10.11 23.38 -2.94
C THR A 177 -11.12 22.36 -3.47
N ILE A 178 -11.98 22.78 -4.41
CA ILE A 178 -12.93 21.89 -5.08
C ILE A 178 -12.18 20.80 -5.86
N MET A 179 -11.14 21.17 -6.60
CA MET A 179 -10.32 20.24 -7.38
C MET A 179 -9.66 19.19 -6.48
N MET A 180 -9.05 19.60 -5.36
CA MET A 180 -8.46 18.68 -4.37
C MET A 180 -9.49 17.71 -3.80
N PHE A 181 -10.72 18.18 -3.55
CA PHE A 181 -11.80 17.31 -3.11
C PHE A 181 -12.20 16.29 -4.18
N VAL A 182 -12.39 16.71 -5.44
CA VAL A 182 -12.71 15.80 -6.55
C VAL A 182 -11.61 14.76 -6.75
N LEU A 183 -10.34 15.17 -6.72
CA LEU A 183 -9.20 14.27 -6.83
C LEU A 183 -9.14 13.28 -5.67
N SER A 184 -9.44 13.71 -4.44
CA SER A 184 -9.51 12.79 -3.28
C SER A 184 -10.59 11.71 -3.44
N LEU A 185 -11.76 12.07 -4.00
CA LEU A 185 -12.83 11.11 -4.30
C LEU A 185 -12.44 10.17 -5.45
N TYR A 186 -11.81 10.70 -6.50
CA TYR A 186 -11.32 9.91 -7.62
C TYR A 186 -10.29 8.88 -7.16
N LYS A 187 -9.26 9.31 -6.41
CA LYS A 187 -8.25 8.42 -5.82
C LYS A 187 -8.89 7.30 -5.01
N ARG A 188 -9.84 7.64 -4.13
CA ARG A 188 -10.55 6.65 -3.31
C ARG A 188 -11.36 5.64 -4.13
N ARG A 189 -11.95 6.08 -5.24
CA ARG A 189 -12.70 5.21 -6.16
C ARG A 189 -11.76 4.24 -6.89
N VAL A 190 -10.61 4.72 -7.33
CA VAL A 190 -9.59 3.89 -8.00
C VAL A 190 -9.04 2.85 -7.04
N GLU A 191 -8.68 3.25 -5.81
CA GLU A 191 -8.22 2.34 -4.74
C GLU A 191 -9.27 1.23 -4.48
N LYS A 192 -10.55 1.61 -4.37
CA LYS A 192 -11.64 0.63 -4.21
C LYS A 192 -11.73 -0.34 -5.38
N LYS A 193 -11.70 0.15 -6.62
CA LYS A 193 -11.80 -0.68 -7.83
C LYS A 193 -10.65 -1.69 -7.89
N TYR A 194 -9.44 -1.25 -7.57
CA TYR A 194 -8.25 -2.09 -7.55
C TYR A 194 -8.35 -3.20 -6.49
N ILE A 195 -8.71 -2.85 -5.26
CA ILE A 195 -8.94 -3.83 -4.17
C ILE A 195 -10.03 -4.83 -4.54
N MET A 196 -11.15 -4.37 -5.11
CA MET A 196 -12.23 -5.26 -5.54
C MET A 196 -11.80 -6.22 -6.66
N MET A 197 -10.97 -5.75 -7.60
CA MET A 197 -10.39 -6.59 -8.65
C MET A 197 -9.51 -7.68 -8.05
N LEU A 198 -8.61 -7.33 -7.12
CA LEU A 198 -7.74 -8.30 -6.44
C LEU A 198 -8.55 -9.31 -5.62
N ARG A 199 -9.62 -8.88 -4.95
CA ARG A 199 -10.50 -9.78 -4.19
C ARG A 199 -11.24 -10.76 -5.10
N LYS A 200 -11.76 -10.27 -6.24
CA LYS A 200 -12.39 -11.12 -7.25
C LYS A 200 -11.38 -12.14 -7.80
N GLN A 201 -10.17 -11.68 -8.12
CA GLN A 201 -9.09 -12.54 -8.59
C GLN A 201 -8.79 -13.64 -7.58
N LYS A 202 -8.61 -13.31 -6.29
CA LYS A 202 -8.37 -14.32 -5.24
C LYS A 202 -9.50 -15.35 -5.14
N LEU A 203 -10.75 -14.92 -5.30
CA LEU A 203 -11.89 -15.83 -5.25
C LEU A 203 -11.96 -16.77 -6.47
N SER A 204 -11.45 -16.30 -7.61
CA SER A 204 -11.49 -16.98 -8.90
C SER A 204 -10.23 -17.79 -9.23
N LEU A 205 -9.09 -17.47 -8.64
CA LEU A 205 -7.79 -18.12 -8.86
C LEU A 205 -7.57 -19.18 -7.79
N GLU A 206 -7.51 -20.43 -8.22
CA GLU A 206 -7.38 -21.60 -7.37
C GLU A 206 -6.24 -22.48 -7.87
N ALA A 207 -5.39 -22.95 -6.95
CA ALA A 207 -4.40 -23.98 -7.20
C ALA A 207 -4.82 -25.25 -6.48
N LYS A 208 -4.98 -26.32 -7.27
CA LYS A 208 -5.10 -27.68 -6.74
C LYS A 208 -3.72 -28.31 -6.79
N THR A 209 -3.23 -28.73 -5.63
CA THR A 209 -1.88 -29.27 -5.46
C THR A 209 -1.90 -30.72 -5.02
N PHE A 210 -3.01 -31.20 -4.45
CA PHE A 210 -3.16 -32.62 -4.13
C PHE A 210 -3.50 -33.42 -5.40
N GLY A 211 -2.81 -34.55 -5.58
CA GLY A 211 -2.79 -35.27 -6.86
C GLY A 211 -2.01 -34.51 -7.94
N ASN A 212 -2.62 -34.26 -9.09
CA ASN A 212 -1.99 -33.51 -10.18
C ASN A 212 -2.14 -31.99 -10.01
N PHE A 213 -1.02 -31.26 -9.97
CA PHE A 213 -1.02 -29.81 -9.94
C PHE A 213 -1.82 -29.20 -11.10
N THR A 214 -2.83 -28.41 -10.76
CA THR A 214 -3.67 -27.71 -11.73
C THR A 214 -3.96 -26.31 -11.24
N LEU A 215 -3.71 -25.32 -12.11
CA LEU A 215 -4.05 -23.92 -11.86
C LEU A 215 -5.36 -23.58 -12.56
N ILE A 216 -6.32 -23.04 -11.84
CA ILE A 216 -7.69 -22.79 -12.30
C ILE A 216 -8.00 -21.31 -12.12
N TYR A 217 -8.55 -20.66 -13.15
CA TYR A 217 -9.05 -19.30 -13.07
C TYR A 217 -10.47 -19.21 -13.64
N ASN A 218 -11.41 -18.68 -12.86
CA ASN A 218 -12.84 -18.61 -13.23
C ASN A 218 -13.41 -19.97 -13.69
N ASN A 219 -13.11 -21.04 -12.93
CA ASN A 219 -13.51 -22.43 -13.24
C ASN A 219 -12.97 -23.00 -14.55
N LYS A 220 -11.93 -22.39 -15.15
CA LYS A 220 -11.23 -22.92 -16.33
C LYS A 220 -9.78 -23.20 -15.99
N VAL A 221 -9.26 -24.34 -16.45
CA VAL A 221 -7.85 -24.69 -16.29
C VAL A 221 -6.99 -23.72 -17.09
N ILE A 222 -5.95 -23.19 -16.47
CA ILE A 222 -4.96 -22.32 -17.12
C ILE A 222 -3.97 -23.21 -17.86
N ASN A 223 -3.93 -23.06 -19.20
CA ASN A 223 -2.97 -23.75 -20.04
C ASN A 223 -1.83 -22.80 -20.40
N PHE A 224 -0.61 -23.22 -20.08
CA PHE A 224 0.61 -22.53 -20.51
C PHE A 224 1.08 -23.06 -21.87
N SER A 225 1.84 -22.25 -22.62
CA SER A 225 2.41 -22.71 -23.90
C SER A 225 3.39 -23.87 -23.70
N ARG A 226 4.07 -23.92 -22.56
CA ARG A 226 5.08 -24.94 -22.24
C ARG A 226 4.68 -25.72 -20.99
N SER A 227 4.85 -27.03 -21.02
CA SER A 227 4.59 -27.91 -19.86
C SER A 227 5.43 -27.53 -18.64
N LYS A 228 6.70 -27.15 -18.84
CA LYS A 228 7.58 -26.68 -17.75
C LYS A 228 7.18 -25.35 -17.13
N SER A 229 6.35 -24.54 -17.79
CA SER A 229 5.81 -23.32 -17.18
C SER A 229 4.84 -23.68 -16.05
N LEU A 230 4.04 -24.74 -16.23
CA LEU A 230 3.17 -25.27 -15.20
C LEU A 230 3.97 -25.83 -14.01
N GLU A 231 5.06 -26.54 -14.28
CA GLU A 231 6.00 -27.05 -13.27
C GLU A 231 6.67 -25.93 -12.47
N LEU A 232 7.15 -24.89 -13.16
CA LEU A 232 7.70 -23.69 -12.53
C LEU A 232 6.69 -23.04 -11.58
N MET A 233 5.42 -22.92 -12.01
CA MET A 233 4.36 -22.38 -11.17
C MET A 233 4.07 -23.27 -9.95
N GLY A 234 4.02 -24.58 -10.13
CA GLY A 234 3.85 -25.55 -9.04
C GLY A 234 4.95 -25.42 -7.98
N TYR A 235 6.20 -25.26 -8.41
CA TYR A 235 7.31 -25.07 -7.49
C TYR A 235 7.22 -23.76 -6.69
N LEU A 236 6.85 -22.67 -7.36
CA LEU A 236 6.65 -21.38 -6.67
C LEU A 236 5.46 -21.43 -5.69
N ILE A 237 4.40 -22.18 -6.01
CA ILE A 237 3.28 -22.46 -5.10
C ILE A 237 3.78 -23.17 -3.86
N TYR A 238 4.57 -24.23 -4.03
CA TYR A 238 5.18 -24.97 -2.93
C TYR A 238 6.01 -24.06 -1.99
N LYS A 239 6.79 -23.13 -2.55
CA LYS A 239 7.64 -22.18 -1.79
C LYS A 239 6.86 -21.08 -1.04
N ARG A 240 5.54 -21.00 -1.20
CA ARG A 240 4.60 -20.13 -0.45
C ARG A 240 5.11 -18.68 -0.29
N GLY A 241 5.46 -18.06 -1.41
CA GLY A 241 5.87 -16.65 -1.46
C GLY A 241 7.31 -16.36 -1.05
N THR A 242 8.10 -17.37 -0.70
CA THR A 242 9.56 -17.26 -0.59
C THR A 242 10.17 -16.99 -1.96
N SER A 243 11.13 -16.05 -2.04
CA SER A 243 11.86 -15.77 -3.27
C SER A 243 12.78 -16.93 -3.64
N VAL A 244 12.65 -17.41 -4.88
CA VAL A 244 13.43 -18.49 -5.48
C VAL A 244 14.39 -17.92 -6.52
N GLN A 245 15.65 -18.30 -6.46
CA GLN A 245 16.65 -17.81 -7.41
C GLN A 245 16.62 -18.58 -8.74
N SER A 246 17.12 -17.97 -9.83
CA SER A 246 17.18 -18.66 -11.14
C SER A 246 17.94 -19.98 -11.09
N LYS A 247 19.03 -20.06 -10.30
CA LYS A 247 19.85 -21.27 -10.18
C LYS A 247 19.06 -22.42 -9.57
N GLU A 248 18.29 -22.15 -8.52
CA GLU A 248 17.41 -23.11 -7.86
C GLU A 248 16.31 -23.58 -8.82
N LEU A 249 15.65 -22.65 -9.52
CA LEU A 249 14.66 -23.02 -10.54
C LEU A 249 15.26 -23.89 -11.64
N ILE A 250 16.50 -23.62 -12.07
CA ILE A 250 17.15 -24.42 -13.11
C ILE A 250 17.44 -25.85 -12.61
N SER A 251 17.97 -26.00 -11.41
CA SER A 251 18.24 -27.31 -10.80
C SER A 251 16.95 -28.12 -10.60
N VAL A 252 15.89 -27.48 -10.12
CA VAL A 252 14.59 -28.15 -9.90
C VAL A 252 13.95 -28.60 -11.21
N LEU A 253 13.96 -27.74 -12.25
CA LEU A 253 13.28 -28.02 -13.50
C LEU A 253 14.07 -28.94 -14.43
N TRP A 254 15.40 -28.92 -14.42
CA TRP A 254 16.24 -29.67 -15.36
C TRP A 254 17.27 -30.59 -14.70
N GLY A 255 17.26 -30.69 -13.37
CA GLY A 255 18.17 -31.52 -12.57
C GLY A 255 19.48 -30.83 -12.19
N ASP A 256 20.17 -31.36 -11.19
CA ASP A 256 21.37 -30.74 -10.57
C ASP A 256 22.58 -30.60 -11.50
N ARG A 257 22.60 -31.32 -12.63
CA ARG A 257 23.66 -31.22 -13.66
C ARG A 257 23.34 -30.20 -14.75
N ALA A 258 22.23 -29.45 -14.63
CA ALA A 258 21.83 -28.47 -15.62
C ALA A 258 22.76 -27.24 -15.62
N ASP A 259 23.41 -27.00 -16.75
CA ASP A 259 24.28 -25.83 -16.92
C ASP A 259 23.46 -24.53 -16.96
N SER A 260 23.71 -23.65 -15.99
CA SER A 260 23.06 -22.34 -15.88
C SER A 260 23.22 -21.46 -17.13
N ALA A 261 24.34 -21.61 -17.88
CA ALA A 261 24.56 -20.86 -19.12
C ALA A 261 23.63 -21.31 -20.24
N ARG A 262 23.36 -22.62 -20.33
CA ARG A 262 22.50 -23.23 -21.35
C ARG A 262 21.01 -23.02 -21.04
N TYR A 263 20.61 -23.29 -19.80
CA TYR A 263 19.20 -23.28 -19.38
C TYR A 263 18.68 -21.91 -18.95
N GLY A 264 19.54 -20.90 -18.77
CA GLY A 264 19.12 -19.53 -18.49
C GLY A 264 18.20 -18.93 -19.58
N SER A 265 18.49 -19.23 -20.85
CA SER A 265 17.62 -18.84 -21.98
C SER A 265 16.26 -19.55 -21.94
N SER A 266 16.25 -20.84 -21.59
CA SER A 266 15.02 -21.62 -21.44
C SER A 266 14.17 -21.11 -20.28
N LEU A 267 14.76 -20.82 -19.12
CA LEU A 267 14.06 -20.24 -17.97
C LEU A 267 13.44 -18.88 -18.34
N ARG A 268 14.16 -18.02 -19.07
CA ARG A 268 13.62 -16.75 -19.55
C ARG A 268 12.38 -16.95 -20.42
N ASN A 269 12.37 -17.95 -21.28
CA ASN A 269 11.21 -18.28 -22.11
C ASN A 269 10.01 -18.78 -21.28
N LEU A 270 10.24 -19.56 -20.21
CA LEU A 270 9.18 -19.95 -19.27
C LEU A 270 8.61 -18.74 -18.53
N ILE A 271 9.47 -17.82 -18.07
CA ILE A 271 9.04 -16.58 -17.40
C ILE A 271 8.19 -15.72 -18.33
N VAL A 272 8.58 -15.60 -19.61
CA VAL A 272 7.82 -14.86 -20.62
C VAL A 272 6.46 -15.52 -20.87
N ASP A 273 6.41 -16.85 -20.99
CA ASP A 273 5.17 -17.61 -21.16
C ASP A 273 4.21 -17.37 -19.99
N VAL A 274 4.69 -17.54 -18.74
CA VAL A 274 3.90 -17.26 -17.53
C VAL A 274 3.40 -15.81 -17.52
N LYS A 275 4.27 -14.83 -17.78
CA LYS A 275 3.88 -13.42 -17.82
C LYS A 275 2.81 -13.14 -18.88
N HIS A 276 2.94 -13.74 -20.07
CA HIS A 276 1.98 -13.59 -21.15
C HIS A 276 0.63 -14.16 -20.77
N THR A 277 0.58 -15.42 -20.31
CA THR A 277 -0.66 -16.08 -19.88
C THR A 277 -1.36 -15.32 -18.75
N MET A 278 -0.60 -14.83 -17.75
CA MET A 278 -1.20 -14.04 -16.66
C MET A 278 -1.75 -12.70 -17.18
N SER A 279 -1.05 -12.05 -18.12
CA SER A 279 -1.51 -10.79 -18.72
C SER A 279 -2.77 -10.97 -19.55
N GLU A 280 -2.88 -12.04 -20.34
CA GLU A 280 -4.07 -12.36 -21.15
C GLU A 280 -5.31 -12.62 -20.27
N LEU A 281 -5.11 -13.21 -19.09
CA LEU A 281 -6.16 -13.47 -18.11
C LEU A 281 -6.44 -12.29 -17.16
N GLU A 282 -5.76 -11.16 -17.35
CA GLU A 282 -5.80 -9.97 -16.50
C GLU A 282 -5.48 -10.28 -15.01
N ILE A 283 -4.68 -11.33 -14.75
CA ILE A 283 -4.24 -11.71 -13.41
C ILE A 283 -3.08 -10.80 -13.02
N GLN A 284 -3.26 -10.03 -11.95
CA GLN A 284 -2.29 -9.06 -11.45
C GLN A 284 -1.76 -9.46 -10.07
N ASN A 285 -0.55 -9.02 -9.74
CA ASN A 285 0.05 -9.17 -8.41
C ASN A 285 0.05 -10.63 -7.88
N PHE A 286 0.09 -11.61 -8.79
CA PHE A 286 0.19 -13.04 -8.46
C PHE A 286 1.61 -13.54 -8.69
N PHE A 287 2.14 -13.46 -9.91
CA PHE A 287 3.52 -13.84 -10.22
C PHE A 287 4.44 -12.62 -10.20
N ILE A 288 5.46 -12.64 -9.34
CA ILE A 288 6.42 -11.56 -9.14
C ILE A 288 7.78 -12.05 -9.63
N ALA A 289 8.29 -11.38 -10.67
CA ALA A 289 9.58 -11.67 -11.27
C ALA A 289 10.48 -10.44 -11.19
N GLU A 290 11.42 -10.48 -10.26
CA GLU A 290 12.47 -9.48 -10.02
C GLU A 290 13.81 -9.98 -10.58
N TYR A 291 14.88 -9.18 -10.49
CA TYR A 291 16.19 -9.59 -11.00
C TYR A 291 16.68 -10.84 -10.27
N ASN A 292 16.80 -11.95 -11.01
CA ASN A 292 17.25 -13.26 -10.53
C ASN A 292 16.41 -13.86 -9.38
N ASN A 293 15.22 -13.32 -9.10
CA ASN A 293 14.35 -13.73 -8.00
C ASN A 293 12.90 -13.84 -8.46
N PHE A 294 12.26 -14.96 -8.14
CA PHE A 294 10.90 -15.27 -8.54
C PHE A 294 10.09 -15.74 -7.34
N ARG A 295 8.87 -15.25 -7.22
CA ARG A 295 7.93 -15.68 -6.18
C ARG A 295 6.51 -15.51 -6.69
N ILE A 296 5.58 -16.11 -5.96
CA ILE A 296 4.17 -15.78 -6.08
C ILE A 296 3.70 -14.99 -4.86
N ASN A 297 2.56 -14.33 -4.97
CA ASN A 297 1.86 -13.74 -3.84
C ASN A 297 0.81 -14.74 -3.30
N PRO A 298 1.03 -15.39 -2.14
CA PRO A 298 0.11 -16.37 -1.58
C PRO A 298 -1.25 -15.76 -1.24
N GLU A 299 -1.30 -14.45 -0.96
CA GLU A 299 -2.56 -13.77 -0.61
C GLU A 299 -3.50 -13.65 -1.81
N SER A 300 -3.01 -13.82 -3.04
CA SER A 300 -3.75 -13.61 -4.29
C SER A 300 -4.39 -14.87 -4.88
N ILE A 301 -4.24 -16.03 -4.23
CA ILE A 301 -4.69 -17.34 -4.72
C ILE A 301 -5.32 -18.16 -3.57
N LYS A 302 -6.27 -19.04 -3.90
CA LYS A 302 -6.72 -20.12 -3.02
C LYS A 302 -5.94 -21.39 -3.31
N CYS A 303 -5.49 -22.10 -2.28
CA CYS A 303 -4.66 -23.28 -2.49
C CYS A 303 -4.92 -24.30 -1.38
N ASP A 304 -5.30 -25.51 -1.78
CA ASP A 304 -5.52 -26.65 -0.89
C ASP A 304 -4.32 -26.96 0.02
N TYR A 305 -3.10 -26.85 -0.50
CA TYR A 305 -1.88 -26.98 0.30
C TYR A 305 -1.72 -25.88 1.35
N TYR A 306 -2.14 -24.64 1.07
CA TYR A 306 -2.07 -23.56 2.07
C TYR A 306 -3.09 -23.77 3.17
N ASP A 307 -4.31 -24.16 2.80
CA ASP A 307 -5.38 -24.49 3.74
C ASP A 307 -4.99 -25.69 4.62
N PHE A 308 -4.31 -26.69 4.05
CA PHE A 308 -3.73 -27.82 4.80
C PHE A 308 -2.65 -27.38 5.79
N LEU A 309 -1.73 -26.50 5.38
CA LEU A 309 -0.70 -26.00 6.28
C LEU A 309 -1.27 -25.18 7.44
N GLU A 310 -2.40 -24.50 7.22
CA GLU A 310 -3.14 -23.74 8.23
C GLU A 310 -4.01 -24.63 9.14
N GLY A 311 -4.10 -25.93 8.84
CA GLY A 311 -4.82 -26.91 9.65
C GLY A 311 -6.32 -26.97 9.37
N ASP A 312 -6.77 -26.55 8.18
CA ASP A 312 -8.18 -26.69 7.81
C ASP A 312 -8.57 -28.18 7.74
N THR A 313 -9.59 -28.53 8.52
CA THR A 313 -10.15 -29.88 8.59
C THR A 313 -10.64 -30.41 7.25
N ALA A 314 -11.11 -29.54 6.35
CA ALA A 314 -11.54 -29.96 5.02
C ALA A 314 -10.34 -30.33 4.14
N ALA A 315 -9.28 -29.51 4.14
CA ALA A 315 -8.06 -29.75 3.39
C ALA A 315 -7.30 -30.99 3.89
N LEU A 316 -7.26 -31.21 5.22
CA LEU A 316 -6.69 -32.41 5.83
C LEU A 316 -7.39 -33.69 5.35
N LYS A 317 -8.72 -33.68 5.23
CA LYS A 317 -9.49 -34.83 4.71
C LYS A 317 -9.33 -35.04 3.21
N SER A 318 -9.08 -33.97 2.45
CA SER A 318 -8.87 -34.09 1.01
C SER A 318 -7.48 -34.60 0.63
N PHE A 319 -6.51 -34.53 1.55
CA PHE A 319 -5.17 -35.04 1.31
C PHE A 319 -5.16 -36.57 1.35
N ALA A 320 -4.88 -37.20 0.20
CA ALA A 320 -4.89 -38.65 0.02
C ALA A 320 -3.47 -39.25 -0.11
N GLY A 321 -2.43 -38.54 0.35
CA GLY A 321 -1.03 -38.95 0.22
C GLY A 321 -0.34 -38.51 -1.08
N GLU A 322 -1.07 -37.89 -2.01
CA GLU A 322 -0.52 -37.41 -3.27
C GLU A 322 -0.35 -35.88 -3.27
N PHE A 323 0.84 -35.40 -3.63
CA PHE A 323 1.15 -33.98 -3.80
C PHE A 323 1.91 -33.76 -5.10
N MET A 324 1.33 -32.98 -6.02
CA MET A 324 1.86 -32.65 -7.35
C MET A 324 2.58 -33.81 -8.04
N SER A 325 1.92 -34.97 -8.12
CA SER A 325 2.54 -36.26 -8.47
C SER A 325 3.18 -36.30 -9.86
N GLN A 326 2.86 -35.35 -10.75
CA GLN A 326 3.51 -35.23 -12.05
C GLN A 326 4.93 -34.63 -12.00
N PHE A 327 5.37 -34.08 -10.87
CA PHE A 327 6.67 -33.43 -10.73
C PHE A 327 7.59 -34.25 -9.83
N SER A 328 8.79 -34.56 -10.31
CA SER A 328 9.73 -35.44 -9.59
C SER A 328 10.18 -34.89 -8.24
N TRP A 329 10.32 -33.57 -8.11
CA TRP A 329 10.71 -32.93 -6.85
C TRP A 329 9.61 -32.97 -5.77
N ALA A 330 8.36 -33.27 -6.15
CA ALA A 330 7.22 -33.24 -5.23
C ALA A 330 7.09 -34.51 -4.39
N GLU A 331 7.73 -35.61 -4.79
CA GLU A 331 7.69 -36.91 -4.09
C GLU A 331 8.24 -36.80 -2.67
N GLU A 332 9.38 -36.14 -2.49
CA GLU A 332 9.96 -35.88 -1.16
C GLU A 332 9.03 -35.03 -0.27
N VAL A 333 8.32 -34.08 -0.89
CA VAL A 333 7.37 -33.19 -0.18
C VAL A 333 6.12 -33.96 0.25
N ALA A 334 5.62 -34.87 -0.59
CA ALA A 334 4.45 -35.69 -0.28
C ALA A 334 4.66 -36.50 1.01
N GLY A 335 5.84 -37.13 1.17
CA GLY A 335 6.17 -37.89 2.39
C GLY A 335 6.20 -37.02 3.65
N PHE A 336 6.69 -35.78 3.56
CA PHE A 336 6.63 -34.82 4.67
C PHE A 336 5.19 -34.44 5.03
N LEU A 337 4.32 -34.21 4.03
CA LEU A 337 2.92 -33.86 4.26
C LEU A 337 2.14 -35.01 4.88
N GLU A 338 2.44 -36.25 4.50
CA GLU A 338 1.84 -37.44 5.09
C GLU A 338 2.18 -37.58 6.58
N GLN A 339 3.44 -37.39 6.97
CA GLN A 339 3.85 -37.40 8.38
C GLN A 339 3.07 -36.35 9.18
N LYS A 340 2.95 -35.13 8.62
CA LYS A 340 2.21 -34.03 9.25
C LYS A 340 0.70 -34.32 9.36
N ALA A 341 0.09 -34.94 8.34
CA ALA A 341 -1.32 -35.33 8.36
C ALA A 341 -1.61 -36.38 9.43
N LEU A 342 -0.66 -37.27 9.69
CA LEU A 342 -0.73 -38.31 10.73
C LEU A 342 -0.45 -37.79 12.15
N GLY A 343 -0.18 -36.49 12.32
CA GLY A 343 0.08 -35.86 13.62
C GLY A 343 1.37 -36.34 14.30
N LYS A 344 2.35 -36.82 13.52
CA LYS A 344 3.66 -37.23 14.00
C LYS A 344 4.71 -36.14 13.86
#